data_AF-A0A858X2K3-F1
#
_entry.id   AF-A0A858X2K3-F1
#
_cell.length_a   1.000
_cell.length_b   1.000
_cell.length_c   1.000
_cell.angle_alpha   90.00
_cell.angle_beta   90.00
_cell.angle_gamma   90.00
#
_symmetry.space_group_name_H-M   'P 1'
#
loop_
_entity.id
_entity.type
_entity.pdbx_description
1 polymer ?
#
loop_
_entity_poly.entity_id
_entity_poly.type
_entity_poly.pdbx_seq_one_letter_code
_entity_poly.pdbx_strand_id
1 'polypeptide(L)'
;MTHRIELKAGADPDGFRHAVRALVAQDAMPENVVWATQDTPDLFGAAPLGEAPPVALPRAVGELAELVVCHREPERYALLYTLIWRIIHGERALLEVQSDPLVHRLAMMAKAVGRDLHKMHAFVRFRRAETDDGERFIAWFEPDHFIVEATAGFFVDRFPGMKWSILTPVGSLHWNGEELAVGPPAERSGAPDSDGVERGWLGYYESAFNPARANPTAMRAEMPRKYWHNMPETQAIPALLQTAPSRVRDMLEQEAAMPIKRNPDKAVAAMSDQDPKTLAELNRSIAAAGPLVPGATQAVFGEGPVGASIAFVGEQPGDQEDLQGRPFVGPAGQLFDRALQEAGIDRSRVYVTNAVKHFKFELRGKKRIHQKPTAGEVKHYRWWLDKELALVHPRLIVALGATAVQALAGKALPITRSRGPAGFEGRPGFITVHPSYLLRLPDEAAKRQAYADFVSDLRQIEAMVGKLAA
;
A
#
# COMPACT_ATOMS: atom_id res chain seq x y z
N MET A 1 40.21 -20.11 16.38
CA MET A 1 40.19 -20.92 15.14
C MET A 1 39.30 -20.18 14.17
N THR A 2 39.77 -19.85 12.96
CA THR A 2 38.98 -19.09 11.98
C THR A 2 38.11 -20.06 11.18
N HIS A 3 36.81 -19.80 11.12
CA HIS A 3 35.84 -20.58 10.33
C HIS A 3 35.60 -19.88 9.00
N ARG A 4 35.70 -20.60 7.90
CA ARG A 4 35.41 -20.10 6.55
C ARG A 4 34.13 -20.73 6.06
N ILE A 5 33.16 -19.89 5.69
CA ILE A 5 31.88 -20.31 5.12
C ILE A 5 31.81 -19.87 3.67
N GLU A 6 31.53 -20.82 2.79
CA GLU A 6 31.29 -20.57 1.38
C GLU A 6 29.82 -20.86 1.06
N LEU A 7 29.11 -19.85 0.56
CA LEU A 7 27.70 -19.92 0.17
C LEU A 7 27.56 -19.83 -1.35
N LYS A 8 26.42 -20.29 -1.86
CA LYS A 8 26.10 -20.15 -3.29
C LYS A 8 26.07 -18.67 -3.70
N ALA A 9 26.30 -18.44 -4.98
CA ALA A 9 26.09 -17.15 -5.62
C ALA A 9 24.65 -16.64 -5.36
N GLY A 10 24.48 -15.33 -5.15
CA GLY A 10 23.18 -14.73 -4.88
C GLY A 10 22.65 -14.93 -3.46
N ALA A 11 21.34 -15.19 -3.34
CA ALA A 11 20.67 -15.43 -2.06
C ALA A 11 20.67 -16.93 -1.74
N ASP A 12 21.30 -17.32 -0.63
CA ASP A 12 21.39 -18.72 -0.21
C ASP A 12 20.83 -18.90 1.22
N PRO A 13 19.50 -18.81 1.40
CA PRO A 13 18.88 -18.89 2.72
C PRO A 13 19.11 -20.24 3.38
N ASP A 14 19.15 -21.33 2.62
CA ASP A 14 19.35 -22.68 3.15
C ASP A 14 20.82 -22.95 3.51
N GLY A 15 21.76 -22.55 2.65
CA GLY A 15 23.18 -22.60 2.96
C GLY A 15 23.52 -21.74 4.18
N PHE A 16 22.97 -20.53 4.26
CA PHE A 16 23.11 -19.69 5.45
C PHE A 16 22.55 -20.36 6.71
N ARG A 17 21.34 -20.95 6.64
CA ARG A 17 20.74 -21.68 7.77
C ARG A 17 21.62 -22.82 8.24
N HIS A 18 22.19 -23.58 7.30
CA HIS A 18 23.09 -24.69 7.61
C HIS A 18 24.37 -24.18 8.28
N ALA A 19 24.99 -23.15 7.73
CA ALA A 19 26.18 -22.52 8.29
C ALA A 19 25.95 -21.98 9.71
N VAL A 20 24.84 -21.30 9.95
CA VAL A 20 24.46 -20.81 11.28
C VAL A 20 24.37 -21.96 12.28
N ARG A 21 23.73 -23.09 11.93
CA ARG A 21 23.65 -24.25 12.82
C ARG A 21 25.02 -24.79 13.20
N ALA A 22 25.89 -24.97 12.21
CA ALA A 22 27.24 -25.50 12.41
C ALA A 22 28.12 -24.55 13.25
N LEU A 23 28.05 -23.25 12.99
CA LEU A 23 28.82 -22.21 13.70
C LEU A 23 28.34 -22.05 15.16
N VAL A 24 27.03 -22.06 15.39
CA VAL A 24 26.45 -22.01 16.74
C VAL A 24 26.81 -23.26 17.54
N ALA A 25 26.79 -24.45 16.92
CA ALA A 25 27.18 -25.69 17.60
C ALA A 25 28.67 -25.71 18.00
N GLN A 26 29.52 -24.97 17.29
CA GLN A 26 30.95 -24.81 17.59
C GLN A 26 31.24 -23.60 18.48
N ASP A 27 30.20 -22.86 18.89
CA ASP A 27 30.31 -21.60 19.63
C ASP A 27 31.27 -20.58 18.98
N ALA A 28 31.21 -20.49 17.64
CA ALA A 28 32.13 -19.66 16.86
C ALA A 28 31.77 -18.17 16.98
N MET A 29 32.65 -17.36 17.57
CA MET A 29 32.47 -15.91 17.64
C MET A 29 32.43 -15.26 16.24
N PRO A 30 31.58 -14.25 15.98
CA PRO A 30 31.43 -13.64 14.66
C PRO A 30 32.73 -13.13 14.03
N GLU A 31 33.64 -12.57 14.82
CA GLU A 31 34.96 -12.08 14.37
C GLU A 31 35.88 -13.18 13.84
N ASN A 32 35.61 -14.44 14.20
CA ASN A 32 36.35 -15.61 13.73
C ASN A 32 35.71 -16.24 12.49
N VAL A 33 34.63 -15.66 11.94
CA VAL A 33 33.92 -16.21 10.79
C VAL A 33 34.13 -15.34 9.56
N VAL A 34 34.67 -15.95 8.50
CA VAL A 34 34.81 -15.32 7.19
C VAL A 34 33.76 -15.88 6.24
N TRP A 35 32.94 -14.99 5.69
CA TRP A 35 31.87 -15.32 4.74
C TRP A 35 32.33 -15.03 3.32
N ALA A 36 32.16 -16.01 2.43
CA ALA A 36 32.44 -15.91 1.02
C ALA A 36 31.25 -16.43 0.19
N THR A 37 31.09 -15.89 -1.01
CA THR A 37 30.17 -16.41 -2.03
C THR A 37 30.98 -16.97 -3.20
N GLN A 38 30.46 -17.98 -3.90
CA GLN A 38 31.18 -18.64 -5.01
C GLN A 38 31.65 -17.70 -6.14
N ASP A 39 31.09 -16.49 -6.26
CA ASP A 39 31.50 -15.49 -7.26
C ASP A 39 32.80 -14.73 -6.91
N THR A 40 33.35 -14.94 -5.72
CA THR A 40 34.57 -14.28 -5.24
C THR A 40 35.78 -15.20 -5.46
N PRO A 41 36.70 -14.91 -6.40
CA PRO A 41 37.87 -15.75 -6.63
C PRO A 41 38.78 -15.72 -5.40
N ASP A 42 39.10 -16.89 -4.85
CA ASP A 42 39.99 -17.00 -3.69
C ASP A 42 40.83 -18.28 -3.71
N LEU A 43 42.05 -18.19 -3.19
CA LEU A 43 43.13 -19.18 -3.35
C LEU A 43 43.07 -20.34 -2.34
N PHE A 44 42.14 -20.30 -1.38
CA PHE A 44 42.05 -21.24 -0.25
C PHE A 44 40.63 -21.85 -0.14
N GLY A 45 40.54 -23.18 -0.11
CA GLY A 45 39.27 -23.92 -0.07
C GLY A 45 38.55 -23.83 1.28
N ALA A 46 37.21 -23.86 1.26
CA ALA A 46 36.39 -23.96 2.46
C ALA A 46 36.34 -25.42 2.99
N ALA A 47 36.35 -25.59 4.30
CA ALA A 47 36.13 -26.90 4.92
C ALA A 47 34.62 -27.23 4.90
N PRO A 48 34.22 -28.48 4.62
CA PRO A 48 32.81 -28.86 4.64
C PRO A 48 32.22 -28.68 6.04
N LEU A 49 31.04 -28.04 6.09
CA LEU A 49 30.29 -27.89 7.33
C LEU A 49 29.64 -29.23 7.71
N GLY A 50 29.84 -29.66 8.95
CA GLY A 50 29.16 -30.85 9.49
C GLY A 50 27.70 -30.56 9.84
N GLU A 51 26.89 -31.62 9.92
CA GLU A 51 25.50 -31.50 10.38
C GLU A 51 25.44 -31.05 11.84
N ALA A 52 24.50 -30.14 12.13
CA ALA A 52 24.31 -29.56 13.46
C ALA A 52 22.81 -29.38 13.76
N PRO A 53 22.41 -29.42 15.05
CA PRO A 53 21.02 -29.31 15.45
C PRO A 53 20.41 -27.94 15.07
N PRO A 54 19.07 -27.85 14.90
CA PRO A 54 18.40 -26.60 14.64
C PRO A 54 18.59 -25.58 15.79
N VAL A 55 18.79 -24.32 15.41
CA VAL A 55 18.91 -23.20 16.35
C VAL A 55 17.53 -22.56 16.58
N ALA A 56 17.13 -22.44 17.84
CA ALA A 56 15.87 -21.81 18.21
C ALA A 56 15.99 -20.28 18.24
N LEU A 57 15.35 -19.60 17.27
CA LEU A 57 15.36 -18.14 17.15
C LEU A 57 13.96 -17.54 17.30
N PRO A 58 13.84 -16.31 17.84
CA PRO A 58 12.58 -15.57 17.78
C PRO A 58 12.10 -15.41 16.34
N ARG A 59 10.78 -15.52 16.12
CA ARG A 59 10.17 -15.43 14.79
C ARG A 59 10.58 -14.18 13.99
N ALA A 60 10.65 -13.03 14.65
CA ALA A 60 11.05 -11.77 14.02
C ALA A 60 12.48 -11.80 13.47
N VAL A 61 13.39 -12.59 14.06
CA VAL A 61 14.76 -12.77 13.56
C VAL A 61 14.75 -13.60 12.30
N GLY A 62 13.94 -14.66 12.26
CA GLY A 62 13.76 -15.49 11.06
C GLY A 62 13.21 -14.67 9.89
N GLU A 63 12.13 -13.93 10.11
CA GLU A 63 11.51 -13.06 9.09
C GLU A 63 12.49 -11.98 8.58
N LEU A 64 13.30 -11.39 9.47
CA LEU A 64 14.34 -10.44 9.09
C LEU A 64 15.45 -11.11 8.26
N ALA A 65 15.90 -12.30 8.67
CA ALA A 65 16.95 -13.04 7.97
C ALA A 65 16.53 -13.42 6.55
N GLU A 66 15.30 -13.90 6.36
CA GLU A 66 14.75 -14.22 5.03
C GLU A 66 14.84 -13.03 4.06
N LEU A 67 14.55 -11.82 4.53
CA LEU A 67 14.69 -10.61 3.72
C LEU A 67 16.15 -10.21 3.50
N VAL A 68 16.95 -10.15 4.57
CA VAL A 68 18.33 -9.61 4.48
C VAL A 68 19.26 -10.53 3.69
N VAL A 69 19.04 -11.85 3.69
CA VAL A 69 19.80 -12.79 2.83
C VAL A 69 19.71 -12.41 1.35
N CYS A 70 18.58 -11.82 0.93
CA CYS A 70 18.39 -11.35 -0.44
C CYS A 70 19.15 -10.06 -0.77
N HIS A 71 19.67 -9.33 0.22
CA HIS A 71 20.36 -8.06 -0.02
C HIS A 71 21.64 -8.26 -0.85
N ARG A 72 22.08 -7.26 -1.62
CA ARG A 72 23.26 -7.41 -2.51
C ARG A 72 24.60 -7.29 -1.78
N GLU A 73 24.61 -6.60 -0.64
CA GLU A 73 25.84 -6.33 0.12
C GLU A 73 26.52 -7.64 0.58
N PRO A 74 27.84 -7.81 0.36
CA PRO A 74 28.57 -9.03 0.73
C PRO A 74 28.53 -9.35 2.23
N GLU A 75 28.56 -8.32 3.08
CA GLU A 75 28.57 -8.44 4.55
C GLU A 75 27.24 -8.92 5.16
N ARG A 76 26.17 -9.06 4.37
CA ARG A 76 24.82 -9.41 4.87
C ARG A 76 24.80 -10.65 5.76
N TYR A 77 25.56 -11.67 5.40
CA TYR A 77 25.63 -12.92 6.15
C TYR A 77 26.41 -12.76 7.45
N ALA A 78 27.51 -11.98 7.43
CA ALA A 78 28.27 -11.66 8.62
C ALA A 78 27.43 -10.86 9.63
N LEU A 79 26.72 -9.83 9.17
CA LEU A 79 25.84 -9.02 10.02
C LEU A 79 24.68 -9.85 10.61
N LEU A 80 24.04 -10.69 9.80
CA LEU A 80 22.99 -11.60 10.27
C LEU A 80 23.52 -12.59 11.29
N TYR A 81 24.70 -13.16 11.06
CA TYR A 81 25.30 -14.08 12.02
C TYR A 81 25.65 -13.39 13.34
N THR A 82 26.21 -12.17 13.30
CA THR A 82 26.46 -11.37 14.51
C THR A 82 25.19 -11.12 15.30
N LEU A 83 24.08 -10.81 14.63
CA LEU A 83 22.78 -10.62 15.29
C LEU A 83 22.33 -11.91 15.98
N ILE A 84 22.37 -13.02 15.25
CA ILE A 84 21.96 -14.34 15.76
C ILE A 84 22.82 -14.75 16.95
N TRP A 85 24.14 -14.59 16.86
CA TRP A 85 25.08 -14.94 17.93
C TRP A 85 24.77 -14.14 19.21
N ARG A 86 24.60 -12.82 19.12
CA ARG A 86 24.25 -11.96 20.27
C ARG A 86 22.93 -12.38 20.94
N ILE A 87 21.92 -12.72 20.14
CA ILE A 87 20.61 -13.16 20.65
C ILE A 87 20.72 -14.48 21.42
N ILE A 88 21.49 -15.44 20.90
CA ILE A 88 21.72 -16.73 21.56
C ILE A 88 22.52 -16.55 22.86
N HIS A 89 23.45 -15.59 22.88
CA HIS A 89 24.32 -15.28 24.02
C HIS A 89 23.69 -14.36 25.08
N GLY A 90 22.37 -14.16 25.03
CA GLY A 90 21.62 -13.53 26.12
C GLY A 90 20.86 -12.26 25.74
N GLU A 91 21.15 -11.65 24.58
CA GLU A 91 20.46 -10.44 24.11
C GLU A 91 19.14 -10.77 23.40
N ARG A 92 18.23 -11.51 24.06
CA ARG A 92 17.02 -12.06 23.42
C ARG A 92 16.07 -11.01 22.82
N ALA A 93 16.08 -9.79 23.35
CA ALA A 93 15.26 -8.66 22.92
C ALA A 93 16.01 -7.66 22.03
N LEU A 94 17.19 -8.02 21.49
CA LEU A 94 18.05 -7.11 20.72
C LEU A 94 17.32 -6.42 19.56
N LEU A 95 16.42 -7.12 18.86
CA LEU A 95 15.64 -6.53 17.76
C LEU A 95 14.69 -5.39 18.19
N GLU A 96 14.36 -5.28 19.48
CA GLU A 96 13.53 -4.19 20.00
C GLU A 96 14.35 -2.90 20.19
N VAL A 97 15.68 -3.01 20.26
CA VAL A 97 16.61 -1.91 20.49
C VAL A 97 16.98 -1.25 19.16
N GLN A 98 16.11 -0.38 18.67
CA GLN A 98 16.30 0.31 17.38
C GLN A 98 17.51 1.25 17.31
N SER A 99 18.07 1.62 18.47
CA SER A 99 19.31 2.41 18.56
C SER A 99 20.58 1.58 18.37
N ASP A 100 20.49 0.25 18.40
CA ASP A 100 21.64 -0.61 18.16
C ASP A 100 22.10 -0.50 16.69
N PRO A 101 23.38 -0.19 16.41
CA PRO A 101 23.85 0.00 15.03
C PRO A 101 23.68 -1.21 14.12
N LEU A 102 23.80 -2.43 14.65
CA LEU A 102 23.63 -3.67 13.89
C LEU A 102 22.16 -3.85 13.50
N VAL A 103 21.25 -3.66 14.45
CA VAL A 103 19.80 -3.74 14.22
C VAL A 103 19.37 -2.70 13.20
N HIS A 104 19.84 -1.46 13.33
CA HIS A 104 19.55 -0.39 12.39
C HIS A 104 20.02 -0.72 10.96
N ARG A 105 21.26 -1.21 10.81
CA ARG A 105 21.83 -1.59 9.51
C ARG A 105 21.03 -2.72 8.85
N LEU A 106 20.70 -3.77 9.60
CA LEU A 106 19.90 -4.90 9.11
C LEU A 106 18.47 -4.46 8.74
N ALA A 107 17.84 -3.58 9.53
CA ALA A 107 16.53 -3.03 9.22
C ALA A 107 16.53 -2.20 7.92
N MET A 108 17.59 -1.43 7.67
CA MET A 108 17.75 -0.68 6.42
C MET A 108 17.94 -1.60 5.21
N MET A 109 18.72 -2.67 5.35
CA MET A 109 18.87 -3.71 4.31
C MET A 109 17.52 -4.39 4.01
N ALA A 110 16.78 -4.81 5.04
CA ALA A 110 15.47 -5.43 4.89
C ALA A 110 14.47 -4.48 4.20
N LYS A 111 14.49 -3.20 4.54
CA LYS A 111 13.66 -2.17 3.88
C LYS A 111 14.04 -1.97 2.41
N ALA A 112 15.33 -2.05 2.07
CA ALA A 112 15.79 -1.96 0.68
C ALA A 112 15.30 -3.16 -0.15
N VAL A 113 15.46 -4.37 0.37
CA VAL A 113 14.91 -5.61 -0.24
C VAL A 113 13.40 -5.53 -0.39
N GLY A 114 12.68 -5.12 0.66
CA GLY A 114 11.22 -4.98 0.60
C GLY A 114 10.74 -4.00 -0.48
N ARG A 115 11.47 -2.89 -0.70
CA ARG A 115 11.18 -1.97 -1.81
C ARG A 115 11.42 -2.61 -3.17
N ASP A 116 12.49 -3.39 -3.32
CA ASP A 116 12.83 -4.06 -4.58
C ASP A 116 11.83 -5.16 -4.93
N LEU A 117 11.41 -5.96 -3.93
CA LEU A 117 10.30 -6.92 -4.05
C LEU A 117 9.02 -6.23 -4.52
N HIS A 118 8.66 -5.10 -3.90
CA HIS A 118 7.50 -4.32 -4.30
C HIS A 118 7.61 -3.79 -5.74
N LYS A 119 8.79 -3.29 -6.15
CA LYS A 119 9.04 -2.85 -7.53
C LYS A 119 8.84 -4.01 -8.51
N MET A 120 9.41 -5.17 -8.23
CA MET A 120 9.26 -6.34 -9.10
C MET A 120 7.78 -6.74 -9.22
N HIS A 121 7.07 -6.88 -8.10
CA HIS A 121 5.64 -7.20 -8.10
C HIS A 121 4.78 -6.17 -8.87
N ALA A 122 5.11 -4.87 -8.78
CA ALA A 122 4.33 -3.80 -9.38
C ALA A 122 4.66 -3.54 -10.86
N PHE A 123 5.91 -3.75 -11.28
CA PHE A 123 6.42 -3.29 -12.58
C PHE A 123 6.79 -4.40 -13.55
N VAL A 124 6.82 -5.68 -13.14
CA VAL A 124 6.94 -6.79 -14.09
C VAL A 124 5.78 -6.75 -15.09
N ARG A 125 6.10 -6.81 -16.38
CA ARG A 125 5.13 -6.80 -17.48
C ARG A 125 5.42 -7.96 -18.39
N PHE A 126 4.43 -8.84 -18.50
CA PHE A 126 4.48 -10.00 -19.37
C PHE A 126 4.15 -9.62 -20.81
N ARG A 127 4.93 -10.16 -21.74
CA ARG A 127 4.72 -10.06 -23.18
C ARG A 127 4.52 -11.46 -23.73
N ARG A 128 3.56 -11.61 -24.63
CA ARG A 128 3.33 -12.88 -25.30
C ARG A 128 4.46 -13.15 -26.30
N ALA A 129 5.00 -14.36 -26.25
CA ALA A 129 5.96 -14.92 -27.19
C ALA A 129 5.49 -16.30 -27.63
N GLU A 130 5.63 -16.62 -28.91
CA GLU A 130 5.53 -18.00 -29.38
C GLU A 130 6.88 -18.67 -29.16
N THR A 131 6.86 -19.78 -28.43
CA THR A 131 8.04 -20.62 -28.16
C THR A 131 7.80 -22.02 -28.71
N ASP A 132 8.85 -22.83 -28.82
CA ASP A 132 8.75 -24.21 -29.32
C ASP A 132 7.75 -25.06 -28.50
N ASP A 133 7.55 -24.72 -27.23
CA ASP A 133 6.60 -25.36 -26.29
C ASP A 133 5.19 -24.73 -26.27
N GLY A 134 4.90 -23.87 -27.25
CA GLY A 134 3.64 -23.13 -27.38
C GLY A 134 3.70 -21.68 -26.88
N GLU A 135 2.52 -21.11 -26.59
CA GLU A 135 2.36 -19.73 -26.12
C GLU A 135 2.98 -19.56 -24.72
N ARG A 136 3.87 -18.57 -24.57
CA ARG A 136 4.55 -18.25 -23.30
C ARG A 136 4.61 -16.74 -23.07
N PHE A 137 4.49 -16.35 -21.82
CA PHE A 137 4.51 -14.95 -21.39
C PHE A 137 5.87 -14.60 -20.76
N ILE A 138 6.67 -13.78 -21.44
CA ILE A 138 8.04 -13.47 -21.03
C ILE A 138 8.11 -12.03 -20.52
N ALA A 139 8.79 -11.81 -19.39
CA ALA A 139 9.06 -10.50 -18.81
C ALA A 139 10.55 -10.32 -18.53
N TRP A 140 11.06 -9.10 -18.68
CA TRP A 140 12.41 -8.71 -18.26
C TRP A 140 12.32 -7.79 -17.03
N PHE A 141 13.14 -8.05 -16.02
CA PHE A 141 13.27 -7.18 -14.85
C PHE A 141 14.72 -7.13 -14.35
N GLU A 142 15.15 -5.96 -13.88
CA GLU A 142 16.51 -5.75 -13.35
C GLU A 142 16.42 -5.42 -11.86
N PRO A 143 16.55 -6.42 -10.97
CA PRO A 143 16.45 -6.17 -9.55
C PRO A 143 17.72 -5.47 -9.02
N ASP A 144 17.54 -4.68 -7.96
CA ASP A 144 18.64 -4.07 -7.21
C ASP A 144 19.28 -5.09 -6.22
N HIS A 145 18.57 -6.18 -5.90
CA HIS A 145 18.95 -7.22 -4.94
C HIS A 145 18.70 -8.65 -5.48
N PHE A 146 19.08 -9.69 -4.73
CA PHE A 146 18.90 -11.11 -5.11
C PHE A 146 17.50 -11.60 -4.73
N ILE A 147 16.47 -10.98 -5.31
CA ILE A 147 15.07 -11.18 -4.90
C ILE A 147 14.28 -12.15 -5.78
N VAL A 148 14.88 -12.63 -6.85
CA VAL A 148 14.19 -13.37 -7.92
C VAL A 148 13.41 -14.56 -7.34
N GLU A 149 14.10 -15.46 -6.63
CA GLU A 149 13.48 -16.63 -5.99
C GLU A 149 12.46 -16.24 -4.92
N ALA A 150 12.70 -15.17 -4.16
CA ALA A 150 11.76 -14.68 -3.15
C ALA A 150 10.43 -14.17 -3.73
N THR A 151 10.40 -13.77 -5.01
CA THR A 151 9.16 -13.37 -5.71
C THR A 151 8.40 -14.52 -6.34
N ALA A 152 8.97 -15.73 -6.39
CA ALA A 152 8.40 -16.89 -7.07
C ALA A 152 6.94 -17.16 -6.70
N GLY A 153 6.66 -17.30 -5.40
CA GLY A 153 5.32 -17.62 -4.90
C GLY A 153 4.28 -16.57 -5.32
N PHE A 154 4.64 -15.29 -5.27
CA PHE A 154 3.75 -14.20 -5.67
C PHE A 154 3.29 -14.33 -7.14
N PHE A 155 4.22 -14.63 -8.06
CA PHE A 155 3.89 -14.73 -9.47
C PHE A 155 3.16 -16.03 -9.81
N VAL A 156 3.49 -17.14 -9.15
CA VAL A 156 2.77 -18.42 -9.31
C VAL A 156 1.32 -18.27 -8.85
N ASP A 157 1.10 -17.72 -7.66
CA ASP A 157 -0.25 -17.51 -7.11
C ASP A 157 -1.08 -16.53 -7.95
N ARG A 158 -0.44 -15.50 -8.51
CA ARG A 158 -1.12 -14.44 -9.27
C ARG A 158 -1.46 -14.84 -10.70
N PHE A 159 -0.63 -15.69 -11.31
CA PHE A 159 -0.73 -16.10 -12.71
C PHE A 159 -0.59 -17.63 -12.90
N PRO A 160 -1.42 -18.45 -12.23
CA PRO A 160 -1.28 -19.91 -12.29
C PRO A 160 -1.64 -20.48 -13.67
N GLY A 161 -2.63 -19.87 -14.35
CA GLY A 161 -3.21 -20.39 -15.59
C GLY A 161 -2.48 -20.03 -16.89
N MET A 162 -1.30 -19.40 -16.83
CA MET A 162 -0.51 -19.06 -18.03
C MET A 162 0.93 -19.54 -17.87
N LYS A 163 1.58 -20.00 -18.94
CA LYS A 163 3.02 -20.32 -18.91
C LYS A 163 3.82 -19.03 -18.99
N TRP A 164 4.72 -18.78 -18.05
CA TRP A 164 5.46 -17.53 -18.03
C TRP A 164 6.93 -17.70 -17.67
N SER A 165 7.74 -16.70 -18.05
CA SER A 165 9.15 -16.60 -17.70
C SER A 165 9.46 -15.18 -17.25
N ILE A 166 10.19 -15.03 -16.14
CA ILE A 166 10.74 -13.75 -15.70
C ILE A 166 12.26 -13.86 -15.79
N LEU A 167 12.83 -13.05 -16.68
CA LEU A 167 14.25 -13.02 -16.97
C LEU A 167 14.89 -11.84 -16.26
N THR A 168 16.00 -12.07 -15.56
CA THR A 168 16.76 -11.03 -14.87
C THR A 168 18.27 -11.27 -15.00
N PRO A 169 19.11 -10.24 -14.81
CA PRO A 169 20.57 -10.40 -14.85
C PRO A 169 21.15 -11.15 -13.63
N VAL A 170 20.34 -11.55 -12.65
CA VAL A 170 20.81 -12.26 -11.44
C VAL A 170 20.12 -13.61 -11.22
N GLY A 171 19.29 -14.05 -12.18
CA GLY A 171 18.54 -15.30 -12.13
C GLY A 171 17.29 -15.23 -13.01
N SER A 172 16.62 -16.35 -13.19
CA SER A 172 15.35 -16.40 -13.92
C SER A 172 14.34 -17.32 -13.25
N LEU A 173 13.06 -17.07 -13.52
CA LEU A 173 11.95 -17.92 -13.09
C LEU A 173 11.17 -18.38 -14.31
N HIS A 174 10.78 -19.66 -14.32
CA HIS A 174 10.01 -20.27 -15.39
C HIS A 174 8.86 -21.07 -14.80
N TRP A 175 7.62 -20.68 -15.10
CA TRP A 175 6.41 -21.41 -14.74
C TRP A 175 5.82 -22.06 -15.98
N ASN A 176 5.59 -23.37 -15.92
CA ASN A 176 5.02 -24.14 -17.05
C ASN A 176 3.50 -24.43 -16.89
N GLY A 177 2.87 -23.95 -15.82
CA GLY A 177 1.47 -24.24 -15.46
C GLY A 177 1.32 -25.24 -14.32
N GLU A 178 2.36 -26.01 -14.01
CA GLU A 178 2.37 -27.08 -13.00
C GLU A 178 3.55 -26.96 -12.05
N GLU A 179 4.74 -26.67 -12.58
CA GLU A 179 6.00 -26.59 -11.85
C GLU A 179 6.74 -25.27 -12.14
N LEU A 180 7.41 -24.79 -11.09
CA LEU A 180 8.29 -23.64 -11.16
C LEU A 180 9.75 -24.11 -11.23
N ALA A 181 10.46 -23.65 -12.24
CA ALA A 181 11.90 -23.82 -12.35
C ALA A 181 12.63 -22.48 -12.15
N VAL A 182 13.69 -22.51 -11.33
CA VAL A 182 14.64 -21.41 -11.20
C VAL A 182 15.77 -21.64 -12.19
N GLY A 183 16.02 -20.66 -13.05
CA GLY A 183 17.05 -20.69 -14.08
C GLY A 183 18.22 -19.74 -13.77
N PRO A 184 19.32 -19.86 -14.54
CA PRO A 184 20.48 -18.97 -14.40
C PRO A 184 20.12 -17.51 -14.76
N PRO A 185 21.01 -16.55 -14.49
CA PRO A 185 20.94 -15.22 -15.07
C PRO A 185 20.68 -15.26 -16.57
N ALA A 186 19.76 -14.42 -17.03
CA ALA A 186 19.42 -14.30 -18.44
C ALA A 186 19.92 -12.97 -19.00
N GLU A 187 20.07 -12.92 -20.32
CA GLU A 187 20.34 -11.67 -21.04
C GLU A 187 19.04 -11.03 -21.52
N ARG A 188 19.07 -9.71 -21.71
CA ARG A 188 17.90 -8.93 -22.16
C ARG A 188 17.35 -9.42 -23.50
N SER A 189 18.23 -9.88 -24.38
CA SER A 189 17.92 -10.47 -25.70
C SER A 189 17.05 -11.73 -25.62
N GLY A 190 16.98 -12.38 -24.46
CA GLY A 190 16.07 -13.51 -24.21
C GLY A 190 14.60 -13.11 -24.03
N ALA A 191 14.30 -11.82 -23.88
CA ALA A 191 12.93 -11.31 -23.88
C ALA A 191 12.58 -10.71 -25.26
N PRO A 192 11.34 -10.87 -25.76
CA PRO A 192 10.95 -10.34 -27.07
C PRO A 192 11.21 -8.83 -27.21
N ASP A 193 11.91 -8.45 -28.28
CA ASP A 193 12.15 -7.06 -28.66
C ASP A 193 10.84 -6.29 -28.88
N SER A 194 10.88 -4.99 -28.63
CA SER A 194 9.73 -4.10 -28.81
C SER A 194 9.52 -3.80 -30.29
N ASP A 195 8.98 -4.73 -31.07
CA ASP A 195 8.48 -4.41 -32.40
C ASP A 195 7.17 -5.14 -32.67
N GLY A 196 6.08 -4.36 -32.84
CA GLY A 196 4.85 -4.85 -33.47
C GLY A 196 3.51 -4.42 -32.91
N VAL A 197 3.40 -3.70 -31.78
CA VAL A 197 2.11 -3.17 -31.27
C VAL A 197 2.26 -1.78 -30.63
N GLU A 198 2.86 -0.82 -31.35
CA GLU A 198 3.17 0.52 -30.80
C GLU A 198 2.13 1.62 -31.08
N ARG A 199 1.09 1.40 -31.89
CA ARG A 199 0.10 2.46 -32.19
C ARG A 199 -0.94 2.74 -31.09
N GLY A 200 -1.15 1.80 -30.16
CA GLY A 200 -2.12 1.97 -29.08
C GLY A 200 -1.59 2.68 -27.83
N TRP A 201 -0.28 2.59 -27.58
CA TRP A 201 0.34 3.03 -26.34
C TRP A 201 0.92 4.46 -26.40
N LEU A 202 1.47 4.87 -27.54
CA LEU A 202 2.02 6.23 -27.75
C LEU A 202 0.95 7.33 -27.61
N GLY A 203 -0.26 7.10 -28.13
CA GLY A 203 -1.36 8.07 -28.02
C GLY A 203 -1.85 8.31 -26.59
N TYR A 204 -1.71 7.32 -25.71
CA TYR A 204 -2.04 7.46 -24.29
C TYR A 204 -0.97 8.28 -23.55
N TYR A 205 0.32 8.03 -23.83
CA TYR A 205 1.43 8.68 -23.15
C TYR A 205 1.67 10.12 -23.62
N GLU A 206 1.51 10.42 -24.91
CA GLU A 206 1.56 11.81 -25.43
C GLU A 206 0.42 12.68 -24.89
N SER A 207 -0.73 12.06 -24.56
CA SER A 207 -1.90 12.77 -23.98
C SER A 207 -1.80 13.00 -22.46
N ALA A 208 -0.95 12.25 -21.76
CA ALA A 208 -0.80 12.27 -20.31
C ALA A 208 0.46 13.03 -19.83
N PHE A 209 1.43 13.28 -20.71
CA PHE A 209 2.65 14.00 -20.37
C PHE A 209 2.39 15.51 -20.23
N ASN A 210 2.45 16.01 -18.99
CA ASN A 210 2.31 17.43 -18.68
C ASN A 210 3.70 18.07 -18.49
N PRO A 211 4.23 18.79 -19.50
CA PRO A 211 5.59 19.35 -19.43
C PRO A 211 5.77 20.40 -18.33
N ALA A 212 4.69 21.01 -17.82
CA ALA A 212 4.73 21.95 -16.70
C ALA A 212 4.80 21.27 -15.31
N ARG A 213 4.63 19.93 -15.23
CA ARG A 213 4.73 19.12 -14.00
C ARG A 213 5.98 18.22 -13.96
N ALA A 214 6.77 18.21 -15.02
CA ALA A 214 8.02 17.47 -15.04
C ALA A 214 9.03 18.21 -14.14
N ASN A 215 9.34 17.65 -12.97
CA ASN A 215 10.51 18.03 -12.19
C ASN A 215 11.66 17.11 -12.62
N PRO A 216 12.59 17.58 -13.46
CA PRO A 216 13.65 16.73 -14.04
C PRO A 216 14.56 16.12 -12.96
N THR A 217 14.63 16.78 -11.80
CA THR A 217 15.43 16.37 -10.65
C THR A 217 14.76 15.23 -9.88
N ALA A 218 13.43 15.28 -9.69
CA ALA A 218 12.66 14.20 -9.06
C ALA A 218 12.53 12.96 -9.98
N MET A 219 12.39 13.16 -11.29
CA MET A 219 12.43 12.07 -12.27
C MET A 219 13.78 11.35 -12.27
N ARG A 220 14.92 12.05 -12.13
CA ARG A 220 16.25 11.40 -12.04
C ARG A 220 16.49 10.67 -10.72
N ALA A 221 15.84 11.10 -9.63
CA ALA A 221 15.98 10.49 -8.31
C ALA A 221 15.16 9.19 -8.16
N GLU A 222 13.95 9.14 -8.74
CA GLU A 222 13.07 7.96 -8.71
C GLU A 222 13.25 7.02 -9.92
N MET A 223 13.83 7.51 -11.03
CA MET A 223 14.08 6.71 -12.25
C MET A 223 15.57 6.72 -12.66
N PRO A 224 16.36 5.73 -12.22
CA PRO A 224 17.70 5.49 -12.74
C PRO A 224 17.69 5.30 -14.26
N ARG A 225 18.59 5.98 -14.98
CA ARG A 225 18.71 5.95 -16.46
C ARG A 225 18.78 4.53 -17.06
N LYS A 226 19.24 3.54 -16.29
CA LYS A 226 19.35 2.13 -16.72
C LYS A 226 18.00 1.53 -17.17
N TYR A 227 16.89 1.91 -16.55
CA TYR A 227 15.56 1.35 -16.85
C TYR A 227 14.87 1.98 -18.07
N TRP A 228 15.45 3.05 -18.64
CA TRP A 228 14.80 3.85 -19.68
C TRP A 228 14.73 3.09 -21.01
N HIS A 229 15.76 2.30 -21.34
CA HIS A 229 15.79 1.50 -22.58
C HIS A 229 14.70 0.42 -22.65
N ASN A 230 14.08 0.06 -21.52
CA ASN A 230 12.96 -0.90 -21.44
C ASN A 230 11.57 -0.24 -21.63
N MET A 231 11.51 1.08 -21.85
CA MET A 231 10.28 1.87 -21.93
C MET A 231 10.16 2.58 -23.30
N PRO A 232 9.20 2.21 -24.18
CA PRO A 232 8.95 2.87 -25.47
C PRO A 232 8.75 4.39 -25.37
N GLU A 233 8.26 4.86 -24.22
CA GLU A 233 7.92 6.25 -23.97
C GLU A 233 9.13 7.18 -23.86
N THR A 234 10.32 6.62 -23.60
CA THR A 234 11.54 7.42 -23.42
C THR A 234 12.14 7.90 -24.75
N GLN A 235 11.75 7.32 -25.88
CA GLN A 235 12.14 7.79 -27.21
C GLN A 235 11.46 9.12 -27.60
N ALA A 236 10.27 9.40 -27.03
CA ALA A 236 9.55 10.66 -27.25
C ALA A 236 10.06 11.81 -26.37
N ILE A 237 10.73 11.50 -25.25
CA ILE A 237 11.14 12.51 -24.24
C ILE A 237 12.09 13.57 -24.81
N PRO A 238 13.13 13.26 -25.64
CA PRO A 238 14.00 14.28 -26.21
C PRO A 238 13.27 15.23 -27.17
N ALA A 239 12.37 14.70 -28.02
CA ALA A 239 11.57 15.49 -28.95
C ALA A 239 10.51 16.34 -28.21
N LEU A 240 9.92 15.81 -27.13
CA LEU A 240 8.98 16.52 -26.26
C LEU A 240 9.66 17.62 -25.43
N LEU A 241 10.92 17.43 -25.01
CA LEU A 241 11.71 18.44 -24.30
C LEU A 241 12.21 19.55 -25.24
N GLN A 242 12.57 19.22 -26.49
CA GLN A 242 13.00 20.20 -27.50
C GLN A 242 11.84 21.08 -28.01
N THR A 243 10.63 20.55 -28.08
CA THR A 243 9.42 21.28 -28.52
C THR A 243 8.67 21.99 -27.39
N ALA A 244 9.07 21.78 -26.13
CA ALA A 244 8.44 22.38 -24.96
C ALA A 244 8.48 23.93 -24.94
N PRO A 245 9.57 24.63 -25.31
CA PRO A 245 9.59 26.09 -25.26
C PRO A 245 8.73 26.78 -26.33
N SER A 246 8.65 26.21 -27.55
CA SER A 246 7.81 26.76 -28.62
C SER A 246 6.33 26.50 -28.34
N ARG A 247 5.97 25.29 -27.87
CA ARG A 247 4.60 24.95 -27.47
C ARG A 247 4.10 25.78 -26.28
N VAL A 248 4.99 26.26 -25.42
CA VAL A 248 4.64 27.19 -24.32
C VAL A 248 4.37 28.61 -24.85
N ARG A 249 5.09 29.09 -25.87
CA ARG A 249 4.79 30.37 -26.54
C ARG A 249 3.47 30.33 -27.30
N ASP A 250 3.25 29.28 -28.08
CA ASP A 250 2.01 29.10 -28.84
C ASP A 250 0.79 28.91 -27.91
N MET A 251 0.98 28.27 -26.74
CA MET A 251 -0.03 28.20 -25.67
C MET A 251 -0.31 29.55 -25.00
N LEU A 252 0.70 30.39 -24.76
CA LEU A 252 0.53 31.72 -24.15
C LEU A 252 -0.23 32.68 -25.08
N GLU A 253 -0.02 32.58 -26.40
CA GLU A 253 -0.75 33.36 -27.40
C GLU A 253 -2.20 32.87 -27.59
N GLN A 254 -2.45 31.56 -27.44
CA GLN A 254 -3.82 31.00 -27.47
C GLN A 254 -4.58 31.11 -26.13
N GLU A 255 -3.88 31.28 -25.00
CA GLU A 255 -4.47 31.52 -23.66
C GLU A 255 -5.24 32.84 -23.56
N ALA A 256 -5.07 33.78 -24.49
CA ALA A 256 -5.88 35.00 -24.56
C ALA A 256 -7.32 34.76 -25.08
N ALA A 257 -7.64 33.56 -25.60
CA ALA A 257 -8.93 33.27 -26.25
C ALA A 257 -9.68 32.01 -25.74
N MET A 258 -9.21 31.40 -24.64
CA MET A 258 -9.78 30.33 -23.76
C MET A 258 -11.10 29.60 -24.14
N PRO A 259 -11.22 28.26 -23.89
CA PRO A 259 -11.16 27.70 -22.52
C PRO A 259 -10.49 26.32 -22.29
N ILE A 260 -10.34 25.98 -20.99
CA ILE A 260 -9.44 25.05 -20.27
C ILE A 260 -9.81 23.54 -20.28
N LYS A 261 -8.75 22.70 -20.32
CA LYS A 261 -8.47 21.29 -19.84
C LYS A 261 -9.57 20.21 -19.80
N ARG A 262 -9.21 19.03 -20.37
CA ARG A 262 -9.93 17.74 -20.28
C ARG A 262 -10.27 17.35 -18.85
N ASN A 263 -11.50 16.87 -18.73
CA ASN A 263 -12.40 17.09 -17.61
C ASN A 263 -12.58 15.80 -16.78
N PRO A 264 -12.44 15.82 -15.43
CA PRO A 264 -12.85 14.72 -14.55
C PRO A 264 -14.31 14.29 -14.74
N ASP A 265 -15.13 15.12 -15.40
CA ASP A 265 -16.51 14.79 -15.74
C ASP A 265 -16.66 13.65 -16.74
N LYS A 266 -15.62 13.17 -17.46
CA LYS A 266 -15.78 12.03 -18.40
C LYS A 266 -15.75 10.64 -17.73
N ALA A 267 -15.01 10.48 -16.64
CA ALA A 267 -15.08 9.26 -15.82
C ALA A 267 -16.34 9.26 -14.95
N VAL A 268 -16.77 10.45 -14.50
CA VAL A 268 -18.09 10.66 -13.91
C VAL A 268 -19.19 10.49 -14.96
N ALA A 269 -18.98 10.85 -16.24
CA ALA A 269 -19.96 10.67 -17.33
C ALA A 269 -20.18 9.20 -17.68
N ALA A 270 -19.13 8.36 -17.65
CA ALA A 270 -19.27 6.92 -17.82
C ALA A 270 -19.96 6.24 -16.61
N MET A 271 -19.90 6.84 -15.41
CA MET A 271 -20.72 6.46 -14.24
C MET A 271 -22.09 7.16 -14.22
N SER A 272 -22.29 8.22 -15.03
CA SER A 272 -23.47 9.08 -15.10
C SER A 272 -24.52 8.61 -16.11
N ASP A 273 -24.27 7.56 -16.88
CA ASP A 273 -25.33 6.95 -17.68
C ASP A 273 -26.45 6.35 -16.80
N GLN A 274 -26.20 6.24 -15.48
CA GLN A 274 -27.22 5.98 -14.46
C GLN A 274 -27.02 6.93 -13.27
N ASP A 275 -27.38 8.22 -13.39
CA ASP A 275 -27.48 9.13 -12.24
C ASP A 275 -28.51 8.56 -11.23
N PRO A 276 -28.06 7.95 -10.11
CA PRO A 276 -28.96 7.21 -9.24
C PRO A 276 -29.90 8.18 -8.53
N LYS A 277 -31.21 7.98 -8.70
CA LYS A 277 -32.27 8.82 -8.14
C LYS A 277 -32.70 8.37 -6.76
N THR A 278 -32.29 7.17 -6.35
CA THR A 278 -32.62 6.59 -5.05
C THR A 278 -31.38 6.02 -4.36
N LEU A 279 -31.41 5.93 -3.03
CA LEU A 279 -30.35 5.28 -2.25
C LEU A 279 -30.18 3.80 -2.66
N ALA A 280 -31.26 3.13 -3.05
CA ALA A 280 -31.20 1.75 -3.51
C ALA A 280 -30.41 1.61 -4.83
N GLU A 281 -30.61 2.53 -5.78
CA GLU A 281 -29.83 2.58 -7.02
C GLU A 281 -28.36 2.90 -6.75
N LEU A 282 -28.10 3.87 -5.87
CA LEU A 282 -26.75 4.22 -5.45
C LEU A 282 -26.03 3.02 -4.82
N ASN A 283 -26.68 2.31 -3.89
CA ASN A 283 -26.11 1.15 -3.21
C ASN A 283 -25.81 0.01 -4.18
N ARG A 284 -26.68 -0.23 -5.17
CA ARG A 284 -26.40 -1.19 -6.25
C ARG A 284 -25.16 -0.80 -7.07
N SER A 285 -24.99 0.49 -7.37
CA SER A 285 -23.80 0.97 -8.10
C SER A 285 -22.51 0.76 -7.31
N ILE A 286 -22.53 0.99 -6.00
CA ILE A 286 -21.38 0.78 -5.11
C ILE A 286 -21.06 -0.72 -5.02
N ALA A 287 -22.07 -1.58 -4.86
CA ALA A 287 -21.89 -3.03 -4.83
C ALA A 287 -21.28 -3.56 -6.13
N ALA A 288 -21.75 -3.06 -7.28
CA ALA A 288 -21.26 -3.47 -8.60
C ALA A 288 -19.83 -3.00 -8.87
N ALA A 289 -19.44 -1.83 -8.35
CA ALA A 289 -18.06 -1.33 -8.47
C ALA A 289 -17.06 -2.19 -7.67
N GLY A 290 -17.52 -2.84 -6.60
CA GLY A 290 -16.68 -3.67 -5.73
C GLY A 290 -15.67 -2.87 -4.90
N PRO A 291 -14.89 -3.55 -4.06
CA PRO A 291 -13.90 -2.88 -3.23
C PRO A 291 -12.65 -2.50 -4.04
N LEU A 292 -12.16 -1.27 -3.85
CA LEU A 292 -10.89 -0.82 -4.45
C LEU A 292 -9.67 -1.63 -3.94
N VAL A 293 -9.77 -2.20 -2.74
CA VAL A 293 -8.75 -3.08 -2.15
C VAL A 293 -9.41 -4.43 -1.81
N PRO A 294 -8.87 -5.56 -2.29
CA PRO A 294 -9.47 -6.87 -2.01
C PRO A 294 -9.41 -7.20 -0.50
N GLY A 295 -10.42 -7.91 0.01
CA GLY A 295 -10.44 -8.44 1.38
C GLY A 295 -11.71 -8.14 2.17
N ALA A 296 -12.41 -7.04 1.87
CA ALA A 296 -13.72 -6.75 2.47
C ALA A 296 -14.74 -7.84 2.12
N THR A 297 -15.63 -8.16 3.06
CA THR A 297 -16.68 -9.17 2.85
C THR A 297 -17.79 -8.61 1.97
N GLN A 298 -18.18 -7.36 2.23
CA GLN A 298 -19.26 -6.66 1.53
C GLN A 298 -19.12 -5.14 1.68
N ALA A 299 -19.87 -4.40 0.87
CA ALA A 299 -20.06 -2.97 1.09
C ALA A 299 -20.94 -2.73 2.32
N VAL A 300 -20.58 -1.75 3.15
CA VAL A 300 -21.39 -1.27 4.27
C VAL A 300 -21.95 0.10 3.90
N PHE A 301 -23.24 0.13 3.61
CA PHE A 301 -23.95 1.33 3.21
C PHE A 301 -24.33 2.21 4.42
N GLY A 302 -24.74 3.44 4.16
CA GLY A 302 -25.32 4.28 5.21
C GLY A 302 -26.70 3.79 5.66
N GLU A 303 -27.06 4.13 6.89
CA GLU A 303 -28.32 3.72 7.53
C GLU A 303 -28.97 4.91 8.23
N GLY A 304 -30.27 5.10 8.00
CA GLY A 304 -31.10 6.13 8.62
C GLY A 304 -32.19 6.66 7.68
N PRO A 305 -33.03 7.59 8.14
CA PRO A 305 -34.10 8.16 7.33
C PRO A 305 -33.55 9.11 6.25
N VAL A 306 -34.25 9.17 5.11
CA VAL A 306 -34.13 10.30 4.18
C VAL A 306 -34.73 11.54 4.85
N GLY A 307 -34.09 12.70 4.70
CA GLY A 307 -34.43 13.93 5.41
C GLY A 307 -33.97 13.95 6.86
N ALA A 308 -32.95 13.14 7.21
CA ALA A 308 -32.39 13.10 8.55
C ALA A 308 -32.00 14.50 9.07
N SER A 309 -32.15 14.73 10.37
CA SER A 309 -31.75 16.01 10.96
C SER A 309 -30.24 16.20 10.90
N ILE A 310 -29.49 15.11 11.10
CA ILE A 310 -28.03 15.08 11.10
C ILE A 310 -27.58 13.87 10.28
N ALA A 311 -26.55 14.06 9.43
CA ALA A 311 -25.80 12.96 8.85
C ALA A 311 -24.39 12.88 9.48
N PHE A 312 -24.05 11.75 10.08
CA PHE A 312 -22.72 11.47 10.60
C PHE A 312 -21.90 10.66 9.58
N VAL A 313 -20.69 11.13 9.29
CA VAL A 313 -19.76 10.49 8.35
C VAL A 313 -18.51 10.05 9.10
N GLY A 314 -18.30 8.73 9.17
CA GLY A 314 -17.10 8.09 9.71
C GLY A 314 -16.00 7.86 8.66
N GLU A 315 -14.95 7.12 9.05
CA GLU A 315 -13.80 6.82 8.18
C GLU A 315 -14.11 5.70 7.19
N GLN A 316 -14.30 4.48 7.70
CA GLN A 316 -14.59 3.26 6.94
C GLN A 316 -15.27 2.25 7.87
N PRO A 317 -15.85 1.15 7.35
CA PRO A 317 -16.40 0.10 8.18
C PRO A 317 -15.29 -0.61 8.96
N GLY A 318 -15.61 -1.09 10.17
CA GLY A 318 -14.73 -1.96 10.93
C GLY A 318 -15.03 -3.44 10.70
N ASP A 319 -14.41 -4.29 11.51
CA ASP A 319 -14.53 -5.74 11.47
C ASP A 319 -15.99 -6.22 11.62
N GLN A 320 -16.71 -5.71 12.63
CA GLN A 320 -18.10 -6.11 12.88
C GLN A 320 -19.06 -5.54 11.84
N GLU A 321 -18.82 -4.29 11.42
CA GLU A 321 -19.61 -3.62 10.38
C GLU A 321 -19.52 -4.38 9.05
N ASP A 322 -18.32 -4.81 8.65
CA ASP A 322 -18.10 -5.56 7.42
C ASP A 322 -18.81 -6.93 7.42
N LEU A 323 -18.91 -7.60 8.57
CA LEU A 323 -19.63 -8.88 8.66
C LEU A 323 -21.14 -8.68 8.69
N GLN A 324 -21.62 -7.63 9.35
CA GLN A 324 -23.05 -7.39 9.55
C GLN A 324 -23.69 -6.54 8.44
N GLY A 325 -22.89 -5.89 7.60
CA GLY A 325 -23.38 -5.00 6.55
C GLY A 325 -23.97 -3.68 7.06
N ARG A 326 -23.74 -3.32 8.33
CA ARG A 326 -24.34 -2.15 8.99
C ARG A 326 -23.30 -1.21 9.59
N PRO A 327 -23.47 0.11 9.47
CA PRO A 327 -22.49 1.07 9.95
C PRO A 327 -22.59 1.25 11.48
N PHE A 328 -21.46 1.42 12.16
CA PHE A 328 -21.39 1.74 13.59
C PHE A 328 -22.08 0.71 14.50
N VAL A 329 -21.86 -0.58 14.28
CA VAL A 329 -22.37 -1.67 15.15
C VAL A 329 -21.32 -2.20 16.13
N GLY A 330 -20.04 -1.93 15.88
CA GLY A 330 -18.93 -2.36 16.74
C GLY A 330 -18.75 -1.52 18.01
N PRO A 331 -17.65 -1.72 18.76
CA PRO A 331 -17.40 -1.02 20.02
C PRO A 331 -17.41 0.51 19.91
N ALA A 332 -16.90 1.06 18.80
CA ALA A 332 -16.93 2.50 18.54
C ALA A 332 -18.37 3.00 18.28
N GLY A 333 -19.20 2.18 17.65
CA GLY A 333 -20.62 2.44 17.42
C GLY A 333 -21.44 2.44 18.71
N GLN A 334 -21.20 1.46 19.59
CA GLN A 334 -21.83 1.43 20.91
C GLN A 334 -21.46 2.64 21.78
N LEU A 335 -20.20 3.10 21.71
CA LEU A 335 -19.80 4.35 22.37
C LEU A 335 -20.51 5.56 21.75
N PHE A 336 -20.62 5.59 20.42
CA PHE A 336 -21.30 6.65 19.69
C PHE A 336 -22.79 6.73 20.05
N ASP A 337 -23.52 5.60 20.08
CA ASP A 337 -24.93 5.55 20.44
C ASP A 337 -25.18 6.04 21.88
N ARG A 338 -24.32 5.66 22.83
CA ARG A 338 -24.38 6.18 24.21
C ARG A 338 -24.18 7.68 24.27
N ALA A 339 -23.20 8.19 23.51
CA ALA A 339 -22.92 9.62 23.47
C ALA A 339 -24.06 10.43 22.82
N LEU A 340 -24.71 9.90 21.78
CA LEU A 340 -25.91 10.49 21.18
C LEU A 340 -27.04 10.59 22.20
N GLN A 341 -27.32 9.50 22.91
CA GLN A 341 -28.36 9.46 23.94
C GLN A 341 -28.11 10.50 25.03
N GLU A 342 -26.87 10.61 25.52
CA GLU A 342 -26.48 11.58 26.55
C GLU A 342 -26.51 13.04 26.07
N ALA A 343 -26.33 13.25 24.77
CA ALA A 343 -26.47 14.54 24.12
C ALA A 343 -27.93 14.91 23.78
N GLY A 344 -28.88 13.98 23.99
CA GLY A 344 -30.29 14.18 23.65
C GLY A 344 -30.62 14.03 22.16
N ILE A 345 -29.74 13.39 21.39
CA ILE A 345 -29.94 13.14 19.96
C ILE A 345 -30.59 11.77 19.77
N ASP A 346 -31.78 11.75 19.18
CA ASP A 346 -32.49 10.51 18.85
C ASP A 346 -31.84 9.81 17.65
N ARG A 347 -31.29 8.62 17.88
CA ARG A 347 -30.60 7.79 16.86
C ARG A 347 -31.49 7.46 15.65
N SER A 348 -32.81 7.39 15.82
CA SER A 348 -33.75 7.09 14.73
C SER A 348 -33.91 8.24 13.73
N ARG A 349 -33.52 9.46 14.12
CA ARG A 349 -33.65 10.68 13.31
C ARG A 349 -32.37 11.05 12.56
N VAL A 350 -31.29 10.31 12.77
CA VAL A 350 -29.98 10.59 12.19
C VAL A 350 -29.61 9.55 11.14
N TYR A 351 -28.89 10.01 10.13
CA TYR A 351 -28.29 9.16 9.10
C TYR A 351 -26.82 8.93 9.44
N VAL A 352 -26.33 7.70 9.34
CA VAL A 352 -24.95 7.35 9.69
C VAL A 352 -24.32 6.59 8.54
N THR A 353 -23.13 7.01 8.13
CA THR A 353 -22.42 6.42 7.00
C THR A 353 -20.91 6.58 7.16
N ASN A 354 -20.13 6.07 6.20
CA ASN A 354 -18.66 6.20 6.17
C ASN A 354 -18.18 6.82 4.86
N ALA A 355 -17.02 7.49 4.92
CA ALA A 355 -16.36 8.05 3.75
C ALA A 355 -15.94 6.98 2.72
N VAL A 356 -15.51 5.81 3.20
CA VAL A 356 -15.21 4.63 2.40
C VAL A 356 -16.22 3.53 2.75
N LYS A 357 -16.66 2.74 1.76
CA LYS A 357 -17.75 1.74 1.94
C LYS A 357 -17.28 0.32 2.18
N HIS A 358 -15.99 0.03 2.04
CA HIS A 358 -15.43 -1.31 2.21
C HIS A 358 -14.36 -1.30 3.29
N PHE A 359 -14.30 -2.36 4.10
CA PHE A 359 -13.35 -2.46 5.19
C PHE A 359 -11.94 -2.78 4.69
N LYS A 360 -11.00 -1.88 4.94
CA LYS A 360 -9.58 -2.11 4.69
C LYS A 360 -8.88 -2.65 5.94
N PHE A 361 -8.26 -3.82 5.82
CA PHE A 361 -7.54 -4.45 6.92
C PHE A 361 -6.36 -5.30 6.46
N GLU A 362 -5.49 -5.62 7.41
CA GLU A 362 -4.46 -6.67 7.29
C GLU A 362 -4.79 -7.83 8.21
N LEU A 363 -4.47 -9.05 7.79
CA LEU A 363 -4.60 -10.23 8.62
C LEU A 363 -3.39 -10.35 9.55
N ARG A 364 -3.64 -10.39 10.85
CA ARG A 364 -2.66 -10.78 11.86
C ARG A 364 -3.14 -12.04 12.56
N GLY A 365 -2.72 -13.20 12.04
CA GLY A 365 -3.30 -14.49 12.40
C GLY A 365 -4.77 -14.55 11.93
N LYS A 366 -5.69 -14.90 12.83
CA LYS A 366 -7.14 -14.92 12.53
C LYS A 366 -7.83 -13.55 12.71
N LYS A 367 -7.11 -12.52 13.18
CA LYS A 367 -7.70 -11.20 13.46
C LYS A 367 -7.51 -10.27 12.27
N ARG A 368 -8.59 -9.57 11.89
CA ARG A 368 -8.57 -8.50 10.89
C ARG A 368 -8.20 -7.18 11.58
N ILE A 369 -7.03 -6.64 11.24
CA ILE A 369 -6.48 -5.42 11.82
C ILE A 369 -6.76 -4.26 10.89
N HIS A 370 -7.57 -3.31 11.34
CA HIS A 370 -7.96 -2.12 10.59
C HIS A 370 -6.75 -1.34 10.04
N GLN A 371 -6.80 -0.98 8.75
CA GLN A 371 -5.87 -0.07 8.10
C GLN A 371 -6.55 1.21 7.64
N LYS A 372 -5.88 2.36 7.82
CA LYS A 372 -6.44 3.65 7.40
C LYS A 372 -6.57 3.72 5.86
N PRO A 373 -7.68 4.28 5.33
CA PRO A 373 -7.80 4.56 3.91
C PRO A 373 -6.74 5.56 3.39
N THR A 374 -6.28 5.36 2.16
CA THR A 374 -5.40 6.30 1.46
C THR A 374 -6.18 7.48 0.88
N ALA A 375 -5.50 8.57 0.53
CA ALA A 375 -6.14 9.72 -0.12
C ALA A 375 -6.78 9.35 -1.49
N GLY A 376 -6.19 8.37 -2.20
CA GLY A 376 -6.75 7.87 -3.46
C GLY A 376 -8.04 7.09 -3.25
N GLU A 377 -8.09 6.23 -2.22
CA GLU A 377 -9.29 5.49 -1.82
C GLU A 377 -10.41 6.47 -1.41
N VAL A 378 -10.11 7.45 -0.57
CA VAL A 378 -11.10 8.48 -0.16
C VAL A 378 -11.63 9.26 -1.37
N LYS A 379 -10.74 9.65 -2.30
CA LYS A 379 -11.14 10.36 -3.53
C LYS A 379 -12.02 9.49 -4.42
N HIS A 380 -11.74 8.19 -4.50
CA HIS A 380 -12.55 7.25 -5.28
C HIS A 380 -13.98 7.15 -4.75
N TYR A 381 -14.17 7.05 -3.42
CA TYR A 381 -15.50 6.95 -2.83
C TYR A 381 -16.26 8.28 -2.69
N ARG A 382 -15.56 9.41 -2.82
CA ARG A 382 -16.14 10.75 -2.60
C ARG A 382 -17.39 10.99 -3.44
N TRP A 383 -17.41 10.61 -4.72
CA TRP A 383 -18.57 10.83 -5.58
C TRP A 383 -19.83 10.13 -5.05
N TRP A 384 -19.71 8.87 -4.62
CA TRP A 384 -20.83 8.15 -4.00
C TRP A 384 -21.27 8.79 -2.69
N LEU A 385 -20.34 9.23 -1.85
CA LEU A 385 -20.67 9.92 -0.60
C LEU A 385 -21.42 11.25 -0.87
N ASP A 386 -20.97 12.04 -1.84
CA ASP A 386 -21.62 13.30 -2.18
C ASP A 386 -23.04 13.06 -2.73
N LYS A 387 -23.22 12.05 -3.59
CA LYS A 387 -24.54 11.62 -4.08
C LYS A 387 -25.43 11.07 -2.97
N GLU A 388 -24.90 10.25 -2.07
CA GLU A 388 -25.61 9.73 -0.90
C GLU A 388 -26.14 10.87 -0.04
N LEU A 389 -25.29 11.84 0.31
CA LEU A 389 -25.69 12.99 1.12
C LEU A 389 -26.68 13.90 0.39
N ALA A 390 -26.59 14.03 -0.93
CA ALA A 390 -27.58 14.76 -1.72
C ALA A 390 -28.96 14.08 -1.71
N LEU A 391 -29.00 12.74 -1.81
CA LEU A 391 -30.21 11.94 -1.75
C LEU A 391 -30.83 11.89 -0.34
N VAL A 392 -30.00 11.80 0.70
CA VAL A 392 -30.45 11.85 2.11
C VAL A 392 -30.93 13.25 2.48
N HIS A 393 -30.33 14.29 1.92
CA HIS A 393 -30.66 15.69 2.18
C HIS A 393 -30.67 16.07 3.68
N PRO A 394 -29.57 15.81 4.42
CA PRO A 394 -29.51 16.12 5.84
C PRO A 394 -29.42 17.63 6.09
N ARG A 395 -29.97 18.12 7.21
CA ARG A 395 -29.87 19.55 7.56
C ARG A 395 -28.45 19.96 7.97
N LEU A 396 -27.71 19.04 8.59
CA LEU A 396 -26.33 19.25 9.04
C LEU A 396 -25.48 17.99 8.84
N ILE A 397 -24.24 18.16 8.38
CA ILE A 397 -23.28 17.06 8.17
C ILE A 397 -22.18 17.10 9.21
N VAL A 398 -21.95 15.99 9.92
CA VAL A 398 -20.92 15.85 10.94
C VAL A 398 -19.80 14.94 10.44
N ALA A 399 -18.58 15.47 10.38
CA ALA A 399 -17.39 14.72 10.04
C ALA A 399 -16.74 14.14 11.32
N LEU A 400 -16.71 12.82 11.43
CA LEU A 400 -16.10 12.09 12.53
C LEU A 400 -14.66 11.72 12.17
N GLY A 401 -13.71 12.59 12.53
CA GLY A 401 -12.27 12.38 12.33
C GLY A 401 -11.71 12.79 10.96
N ALA A 402 -10.40 12.64 10.80
CA ALA A 402 -9.62 13.24 9.71
C ALA A 402 -10.04 12.77 8.32
N THR A 403 -10.37 11.48 8.19
CA THR A 403 -10.73 10.88 6.90
C THR A 403 -12.08 11.37 6.41
N ALA A 404 -13.07 11.48 7.31
CA ALA A 404 -14.37 12.08 7.00
C ALA A 404 -14.23 13.55 6.56
N VAL A 405 -13.39 14.32 7.25
CA VAL A 405 -13.11 15.71 6.86
C VAL A 405 -12.48 15.78 5.48
N GLN A 406 -11.49 14.94 5.19
CA GLN A 406 -10.89 14.87 3.86
C GLN A 406 -11.93 14.52 2.79
N ALA A 407 -12.80 13.56 3.07
CA ALA A 407 -13.84 13.09 2.17
C ALA A 407 -14.90 14.14 1.87
N LEU A 408 -15.22 15.02 2.83
CA LEU A 408 -16.22 16.08 2.69
C LEU A 408 -15.61 17.40 2.18
N ALA A 409 -14.50 17.84 2.77
CA ALA A 409 -13.86 19.12 2.42
C ALA A 409 -12.96 19.05 1.17
N GLY A 410 -12.59 17.85 0.70
CA GLY A 410 -11.77 17.64 -0.50
C GLY A 410 -10.28 17.84 -0.28
N LYS A 411 -9.89 18.20 0.94
CA LYS A 411 -8.52 18.41 1.39
C LYS A 411 -8.35 17.91 2.83
N ALA A 412 -7.16 17.42 3.15
CA ALA A 412 -6.84 17.01 4.52
C ALA A 412 -6.74 18.23 5.44
N LEU A 413 -7.41 18.18 6.60
CA LEU A 413 -7.36 19.23 7.62
C LEU A 413 -6.99 18.62 8.99
N PRO A 414 -6.15 19.30 9.81
CA PRO A 414 -5.84 18.83 11.16
C PRO A 414 -7.05 18.91 12.10
N ILE A 415 -7.55 17.77 12.57
CA ILE A 415 -8.77 17.70 13.42
C ILE A 415 -8.67 18.53 14.69
N THR A 416 -7.52 18.52 15.38
CA THR A 416 -7.34 19.26 16.64
C THR A 416 -7.52 20.77 16.48
N ARG A 417 -7.24 21.33 15.29
CA ARG A 417 -7.42 22.77 15.00
C ARG A 417 -8.72 23.08 14.28
N SER A 418 -9.38 22.08 13.73
CA SER A 418 -10.59 22.24 12.91
C SER A 418 -11.86 21.75 13.60
N ARG A 419 -11.77 21.26 14.85
CA ARG A 419 -12.92 20.84 15.67
C ARG A 419 -13.88 22.02 15.90
N GLY A 420 -15.17 21.80 15.66
CA GLY A 420 -16.21 22.81 15.79
C GLY A 420 -17.08 22.98 14.53
N PRO A 421 -17.90 24.05 14.48
CA PRO A 421 -18.72 24.38 13.32
C PRO A 421 -17.90 24.55 12.04
N ALA A 422 -18.42 24.01 10.94
CA ALA A 422 -17.77 24.01 9.63
C ALA A 422 -18.81 24.10 8.49
N GLY A 423 -18.33 24.18 7.25
CA GLY A 423 -19.17 24.07 6.06
C GLY A 423 -18.55 23.12 5.03
N PHE A 424 -19.39 22.34 4.37
CA PHE A 424 -18.97 21.37 3.34
C PHE A 424 -19.72 21.68 2.04
N GLU A 425 -19.06 22.37 1.10
CA GLU A 425 -19.63 22.74 -0.20
C GLU A 425 -20.98 23.47 -0.06
N GLY A 426 -21.04 24.46 0.83
CA GLY A 426 -22.25 25.24 1.10
C GLY A 426 -23.25 24.58 2.05
N ARG A 427 -23.01 23.33 2.46
CA ARG A 427 -23.84 22.62 3.45
C ARG A 427 -23.36 22.91 4.88
N PRO A 428 -24.25 23.22 5.84
CA PRO A 428 -23.87 23.36 7.24
C PRO A 428 -23.23 22.09 7.77
N GLY A 429 -22.17 22.22 8.57
CA GLY A 429 -21.49 21.06 9.11
C GLY A 429 -20.79 21.29 10.44
N PHE A 430 -20.24 20.20 10.96
CA PHE A 430 -19.46 20.18 12.19
C PHE A 430 -18.33 19.17 12.07
N ILE A 431 -17.17 19.47 12.64
CA ILE A 431 -16.02 18.58 12.68
C ILE A 431 -15.78 18.16 14.13
N THR A 432 -15.68 16.85 14.37
CA THR A 432 -15.31 16.30 15.68
C THR A 432 -14.39 15.09 15.53
N VAL A 433 -13.93 14.56 16.67
CA VAL A 433 -13.10 13.35 16.74
C VAL A 433 -13.90 12.10 16.39
N HIS A 434 -13.21 11.06 15.93
CA HIS A 434 -13.86 9.77 15.67
C HIS A 434 -14.04 8.97 16.98
N PRO A 435 -15.19 8.31 17.23
CA PRO A 435 -15.43 7.53 18.45
C PRO A 435 -14.35 6.49 18.77
N SER A 436 -13.74 5.87 17.75
CA SER A 436 -12.66 4.89 17.94
C SER A 436 -11.37 5.51 18.51
N TYR A 437 -11.15 6.82 18.37
CA TYR A 437 -10.01 7.50 18.99
C TYR A 437 -10.13 7.45 20.52
N LEU A 438 -11.34 7.66 21.05
CA LEU A 438 -11.61 7.64 22.48
C LEU A 438 -11.29 6.27 23.10
N LEU A 439 -11.58 5.18 22.36
CA LEU A 439 -11.28 3.81 22.81
C LEU A 439 -9.79 3.47 22.83
N ARG A 440 -8.96 4.22 22.09
CA ARG A 440 -7.51 3.97 21.95
C ARG A 440 -6.65 4.79 22.90
N LEU A 441 -7.24 5.71 23.66
CA LEU A 441 -6.51 6.47 24.67
C LEU A 441 -5.99 5.52 25.76
N PRO A 442 -4.73 5.64 26.23
CA PRO A 442 -4.18 4.72 27.23
C PRO A 442 -4.61 5.06 28.66
N ASP A 443 -4.89 6.34 28.94
CA ASP A 443 -5.20 6.85 30.27
C ASP A 443 -6.72 7.00 30.51
N GLU A 444 -7.20 6.53 31.67
CA GLU A 444 -8.62 6.54 32.03
C GLU A 444 -9.16 7.94 32.34
N ALA A 445 -8.32 8.87 32.83
CA ALA A 445 -8.75 10.26 33.01
C ALA A 445 -8.89 10.96 31.65
N ALA A 446 -7.93 10.77 30.75
CA ALA A 446 -7.97 11.27 29.38
C ALA A 446 -9.15 10.70 28.59
N LYS A 447 -9.48 9.40 28.74
CA LYS A 447 -10.68 8.80 28.14
C LYS A 447 -11.96 9.50 28.60
N ARG A 448 -12.12 9.68 29.92
CA ARG A 448 -13.29 10.34 30.50
C ARG A 448 -13.43 11.78 30.02
N GLN A 449 -12.35 12.54 30.00
CA GLN A 449 -12.36 13.91 29.49
C GLN A 449 -12.69 13.96 27.99
N ALA A 450 -12.02 13.14 27.18
CA ALA A 450 -12.27 13.11 25.73
C ALA A 450 -13.71 12.68 25.40
N TYR A 451 -14.29 11.77 26.18
CA TYR A 451 -15.70 11.39 26.06
C TYR A 451 -16.63 12.54 26.44
N ALA A 452 -16.38 13.23 27.55
CA ALA A 452 -17.17 14.40 27.96
C ALA A 452 -17.11 15.53 26.91
N ASP A 453 -15.94 15.78 26.34
CA ASP A 453 -15.78 16.75 25.25
C ASP A 453 -16.55 16.31 24.01
N PHE A 454 -16.54 15.02 23.67
CA PHE A 454 -17.28 14.49 22.53
C PHE A 454 -18.80 14.65 22.71
N VAL A 455 -19.33 14.39 23.91
CA VAL A 455 -20.74 14.66 24.25
C VAL A 455 -21.04 16.16 24.18
N SER A 456 -20.11 17.02 24.58
CA SER A 456 -20.25 18.48 24.45
C SER A 456 -20.38 18.93 22.99
N ASP A 457 -19.59 18.36 22.07
CA ASP A 457 -19.74 18.63 20.64
C ASP A 457 -21.11 18.20 20.13
N LEU A 458 -21.58 17.01 20.52
CA LEU A 458 -22.89 16.51 20.12
C LEU A 458 -24.03 17.44 20.60
N ARG A 459 -23.94 17.99 21.81
CA ARG A 459 -24.90 18.99 22.30
C ARG A 459 -24.87 20.28 21.46
N GLN A 460 -23.69 20.72 21.03
CA GLN A 460 -23.57 21.88 20.13
C GLN A 460 -24.16 21.58 18.75
N ILE A 461 -23.92 20.38 18.21
CA ILE A 461 -24.50 19.89 16.97
C ILE A 461 -26.03 19.92 17.04
N GLU A 462 -26.63 19.40 18.10
CA GLU A 462 -28.09 19.40 18.28
C GLU A 462 -28.65 20.82 18.36
N ALA A 463 -27.98 21.71 19.10
CA ALA A 463 -28.36 23.13 19.17
C ALA A 463 -28.27 23.84 17.81
N MET A 464 -27.26 23.51 16.99
CA MET A 464 -27.13 24.06 15.63
C MET A 464 -28.25 23.57 14.72
N VAL A 465 -28.60 22.28 14.79
CA VAL A 465 -29.71 21.72 14.01
C VAL A 465 -31.04 22.36 14.41
N GLY A 466 -31.25 22.62 15.70
CA GLY A 466 -32.43 23.37 16.18
C GLY A 466 -32.54 24.76 15.57
N LYS A 467 -31.43 25.48 15.40
CA LYS A 467 -31.38 26.80 14.75
C LYS A 467 -31.61 26.75 13.24
N LEU A 468 -31.22 25.66 12.58
CA LEU A 468 -31.46 25.45 11.15
C LEU A 468 -32.90 24.98 10.85
N ALA A 469 -33.62 24.55 11.88
CA ALA A 469 -35.01 24.10 11.79
C ALA A 469 -36.04 25.22 12.04
N ALA A 470 -35.60 26.30 12.69
CA ALA A 470 -36.37 27.52 12.95
C ALA A 470 -36.23 28.48 11.76
#